data_AF-A0AAV6CTP0-F1
#
_entry.id   AF-A0AAV6CTP0-F1
#
_cell.length_a   1.000
_cell.length_b   1.000
_cell.length_c   1.000
_cell.angle_alpha   90.00
_cell.angle_beta   90.00
_cell.angle_gamma   90.00
#
_symmetry.space_group_name_H-M   'P 1'
#
loop_
_entity.id
_entity.type
_entity.pdbx_description
1 polymer ?
#
loop_
_entity_poly.entity_id
_entity_poly.type
_entity_poly.pdbx_seq_one_letter_code
_entity_poly.pdbx_strand_id
1 'polypeptide(L)'
;MLTVETPKDLKQHIGKTLGPSDWITVDQAMIDKFAEATGDHQWIHVDVERAKKEMPGGKTIAHGYLTLSLLPRLAPTLLKVNKRKRGINYGSNKIRFTNP
;
A
#
# COMPACT_ATOMS: atom_id res chain seq x y z
N MET A 1 -10.50 -10.25 11.38
CA MET A 1 -9.34 -9.59 12.01
C MET A 1 -8.78 -10.46 13.14
N LEU A 2 -7.53 -10.91 13.04
CA LEU A 2 -6.82 -11.61 14.11
C LEU A 2 -6.44 -10.62 15.22
N THR A 3 -6.64 -11.00 16.49
CA THR A 3 -6.17 -10.23 17.64
C THR A 3 -5.28 -11.11 18.51
N VAL A 4 -4.11 -10.59 18.88
CA VAL A 4 -3.18 -11.25 19.80
C VAL A 4 -2.73 -10.30 20.89
N GLU A 5 -2.29 -10.84 22.03
CA GLU A 5 -1.88 -10.04 23.17
C GLU A 5 -0.50 -9.40 22.95
N THR A 6 0.49 -10.17 22.53
CA THR A 6 1.88 -9.72 22.37
C THR A 6 2.43 -10.08 20.99
N PRO A 7 3.51 -9.43 20.52
CA PRO A 7 4.16 -9.84 19.27
C PRO A 7 4.64 -11.31 19.25
N LYS A 8 4.93 -11.90 20.42
CA LYS A 8 5.38 -13.30 20.52
C LYS A 8 4.28 -14.28 20.11
N ASP A 9 3.02 -13.94 20.36
CA ASP A 9 1.87 -14.80 20.09
C ASP A 9 1.62 -14.98 18.58
N LEU A 10 2.12 -14.05 17.75
CA LEU A 10 2.07 -14.15 16.28
C LEU A 10 2.76 -15.42 15.74
N LYS A 11 3.73 -15.98 16.48
CA LYS A 11 4.42 -17.22 16.06
C LYS A 11 3.47 -18.40 15.87
N GLN A 12 2.36 -18.43 16.61
CA GLN A 12 1.35 -19.50 16.51
C GLN A 12 0.49 -19.41 15.23
N HIS A 13 0.67 -18.35 14.46
CA HIS A 13 -0.07 -18.06 13.23
C HIS A 13 0.83 -18.05 11.98
N ILE A 14 2.07 -18.52 12.08
CA ILE A 14 2.94 -18.71 10.91
C ILE A 14 2.27 -19.67 9.92
N GLY A 15 2.26 -19.28 8.64
CA GLY A 15 1.63 -20.03 7.56
C GLY A 15 0.11 -19.89 7.46
N LYS A 16 -0.55 -19.15 8.37
CA LYS A 16 -1.99 -18.92 8.30
C LYS A 16 -2.32 -17.68 7.47
N THR A 17 -3.27 -17.81 6.56
CA THR A 17 -3.85 -16.70 5.80
C THR A 17 -4.76 -15.87 6.70
N LEU A 18 -4.58 -14.54 6.74
CA LEU A 18 -5.39 -13.63 7.57
C LEU A 18 -6.66 -13.12 6.87
N GLY A 19 -6.78 -13.36 5.56
CA GLY A 19 -7.87 -12.88 4.72
C GLY A 19 -7.52 -11.61 3.95
N PRO A 20 -8.43 -11.15 3.07
CA PRO A 20 -8.28 -9.87 2.38
C PRO A 20 -8.49 -8.72 3.37
N SER A 21 -7.71 -7.64 3.23
CA SER A 21 -7.94 -6.39 3.96
C SER A 21 -9.23 -5.72 3.47
N ASP A 22 -9.64 -4.66 4.18
CA ASP A 22 -10.65 -3.76 3.64
C ASP A 22 -10.18 -3.12 2.32
N TRP A 23 -11.16 -2.75 1.50
CA TRP A 23 -10.90 -2.03 0.25
C TRP A 23 -10.47 -0.59 0.51
N ILE A 24 -9.58 -0.10 -0.34
CA ILE A 24 -9.17 1.30 -0.38
C ILE A 24 -9.27 1.81 -1.81
N THR A 25 -9.95 2.95 -1.97
CA THR A 25 -9.92 3.69 -3.23
C THR A 25 -8.64 4.51 -3.30
N VAL A 26 -7.85 4.29 -4.33
CA VAL A 26 -6.71 5.14 -4.69
C VAL A 26 -7.19 6.11 -5.76
N ASP A 27 -7.45 7.35 -5.35
CA ASP A 27 -7.89 8.43 -6.23
C ASP A 27 -6.72 9.31 -6.69
N GLN A 28 -6.98 10.19 -7.65
CA GLN A 28 -5.97 11.11 -8.18
C GLN A 28 -5.36 11.98 -7.07
N ALA A 29 -6.16 12.45 -6.12
CA ALA A 29 -5.68 13.30 -5.04
C ALA A 29 -4.66 12.58 -4.13
N MET A 30 -4.82 11.27 -3.90
CA MET A 30 -3.82 10.46 -3.19
C MET A 30 -2.54 10.30 -4.00
N ILE A 31 -2.67 10.08 -5.31
CA ILE A 31 -1.54 9.95 -6.24
C ILE A 31 -0.73 11.25 -6.29
N ASP A 32 -1.40 12.39 -6.42
CA ASP A 32 -0.78 13.72 -6.48
C ASP A 32 -0.03 14.04 -5.17
N LYS A 33 -0.65 13.80 -4.01
CA LYS A 33 0.01 13.99 -2.71
C LYS A 33 1.23 13.09 -2.53
N PHE A 34 1.21 11.89 -3.09
CA PHE A 34 2.37 11.01 -3.05
C PHE A 34 3.49 11.54 -3.95
N ALA A 35 3.16 12.08 -5.13
CA ALA A 35 4.12 12.77 -5.98
C ALA A 35 4.75 13.97 -5.27
N GLU A 36 3.96 14.80 -4.59
CA GLU A 36 4.43 15.93 -3.79
C GLU A 36 5.39 15.49 -2.68
N ALA A 37 5.03 14.42 -1.95
CA ALA A 37 5.82 13.91 -0.83
C ALA A 37 7.15 13.27 -1.25
N THR A 38 7.21 12.71 -2.45
CA THR A 38 8.38 11.93 -2.93
C THR A 38 9.21 12.64 -3.98
N GLY A 39 8.66 13.68 -4.61
CA GLY A 39 9.26 14.33 -5.78
C GLY A 39 8.99 13.61 -7.10
N ASP A 40 8.35 12.44 -7.10
CA ASP A 40 8.06 11.67 -8.32
C ASP A 40 6.81 12.22 -9.06
N HIS A 41 7.06 13.22 -9.90
CA HIS A 41 6.06 13.88 -10.76
C HIS A 41 6.07 13.31 -12.19
N GLN A 42 6.42 12.03 -12.37
CA GLN A 42 6.33 11.41 -13.69
C GLN A 42 4.91 11.57 -14.24
N TRP A 43 4.79 12.07 -15.47
CA TRP A 43 3.50 12.48 -16.06
C TRP A 43 2.42 11.39 -16.05
N ILE A 44 2.81 10.12 -16.09
CA ILE A 44 1.89 8.97 -16.03
C ILE A 44 1.10 8.90 -14.71
N HIS A 45 1.57 9.57 -13.66
CA HIS A 45 0.93 9.64 -12.35
C HIS A 45 0.08 10.91 -12.20
N VAL A 46 0.55 12.06 -12.69
CA VAL A 46 0.01 13.38 -12.32
C VAL A 46 -0.60 14.18 -13.47
N ASP A 47 -0.24 13.89 -14.73
CA ASP A 47 -0.74 14.63 -15.89
C ASP A 47 -1.96 13.92 -16.49
N VAL A 48 -3.13 14.24 -15.94
CA VAL A 48 -4.41 13.66 -16.36
C VAL A 48 -4.72 13.96 -17.83
N GLU A 49 -4.43 15.16 -18.32
CA GLU A 49 -4.76 15.56 -19.69
C GLU A 49 -3.86 14.88 -20.71
N ARG A 50 -2.58 14.71 -20.40
CA ARG A 50 -1.67 13.91 -21.21
C ARG A 50 -2.01 12.42 -21.13
N ALA A 51 -2.30 11.89 -19.95
CA ALA A 51 -2.68 10.49 -19.78
C ALA A 51 -3.92 10.12 -20.59
N LYS A 52 -4.94 10.99 -20.66
CA LYS A 52 -6.11 10.80 -21.54
C LYS A 52 -5.75 10.58 -23.01
N LYS A 53 -4.65 11.19 -23.49
CA LYS A 53 -4.23 11.15 -24.90
C LYS A 53 -3.22 10.04 -25.18
N GLU A 54 -2.29 9.81 -24.26
CA GLU A 54 -1.10 8.98 -24.49
C GLU A 54 -1.10 7.65 -23.73
N MET A 55 -1.82 7.53 -22.60
CA MET A 55 -1.80 6.30 -21.81
C MET A 55 -2.75 5.24 -22.37
N PRO A 56 -2.35 3.96 -22.36
CA PRO A 56 -3.30 2.86 -22.53
C PRO A 56 -4.45 2.98 -21.51
N GLY A 57 -5.69 3.08 -21.99
CA GLY A 57 -6.86 3.26 -21.14
C GLY A 57 -7.17 4.71 -20.73
N GLY A 58 -6.37 5.69 -21.17
CA GLY A 58 -6.68 7.12 -21.05
C GLY A 58 -6.73 7.65 -19.61
N LYS A 59 -6.02 7.00 -18.68
CA LYS A 59 -5.99 7.35 -17.25
C LYS A 59 -4.57 7.34 -16.74
N THR A 60 -4.33 8.15 -15.72
CA THR A 60 -3.15 8.05 -14.86
C THR A 60 -3.16 6.72 -14.12
N ILE A 61 -1.98 6.32 -13.65
CA ILE A 61 -1.78 5.11 -12.85
C ILE A 61 -1.15 5.51 -11.52
N ALA A 62 -1.37 4.73 -10.46
CA ALA A 62 -0.76 5.01 -9.17
C ALA A 62 0.75 4.71 -9.20
N HIS A 63 1.53 5.38 -8.35
CA HIS A 63 2.93 5.01 -8.15
C HIS A 63 2.99 3.58 -7.59
N GLY A 64 3.90 2.75 -8.10
CA GLY A 64 4.14 1.42 -7.52
C GLY A 64 4.52 1.51 -6.03
N TYR A 65 5.34 2.50 -5.67
CA TYR A 65 5.71 2.76 -4.28
C TYR A 65 4.55 3.30 -3.43
N LEU A 66 3.59 4.02 -4.01
CA LEU A 66 2.35 4.36 -3.30
C LEU A 66 1.62 3.07 -2.93
N THR A 67 1.43 2.16 -3.88
CA THR A 67 0.76 0.86 -3.64
C THR A 67 1.42 0.06 -2.53
N LEU A 68 2.76 -0.04 -2.54
CA LEU A 68 3.52 -0.69 -1.47
C LEU A 68 3.34 0.02 -0.12
N SER A 69 3.34 1.36 -0.11
CA SER A 69 3.21 2.18 1.10
C SER A 69 1.84 2.07 1.77
N LEU A 70 0.84 1.45 1.14
CA LEU A 70 -0.47 1.21 1.74
C LEU A 70 -0.49 0.04 2.73
N LEU A 71 0.55 -0.82 2.75
CA LEU A 71 0.61 -1.97 3.67
C LEU A 71 0.40 -1.59 5.15
N PRO A 72 1.01 -0.52 5.70
CA PRO A 72 0.76 -0.09 7.08
C PRO A 72 -0.67 0.41 7.33
N ARG A 73 -1.40 0.83 6.30
CA ARG A 73 -2.82 1.22 6.40
C ARG A 73 -3.75 0.01 6.34
N LEU A 74 -3.40 -0.98 5.52
CA LEU A 74 -4.22 -2.19 5.32
C LEU A 74 -4.01 -3.24 6.42
N ALA A 75 -2.77 -3.47 6.85
CA ALA A 75 -2.45 -4.53 7.83
C ALA A 75 -3.24 -4.44 9.16
N PRO A 76 -3.52 -3.25 9.73
CA PRO A 76 -4.34 -3.13 10.95
C PRO A 76 -5.79 -3.59 10.80
N THR A 77 -6.34 -3.63 9.57
CA THR A 77 -7.68 -4.19 9.30
C THR A 77 -7.71 -5.72 9.45
N LEU A 78 -6.53 -6.35 9.33
CA LEU A 78 -6.35 -7.79 9.40
C LEU A 78 -5.82 -8.28 10.75
N LEU A 79 -4.95 -7.49 11.40
CA LEU A 79 -4.22 -7.90 12.60
C LEU A 79 -4.12 -6.78 13.63
N LYS A 80 -4.48 -7.10 14.88
CA LYS A 80 -4.25 -6.27 16.05
C LYS A 80 -3.33 -6.98 17.05
N VAL A 81 -2.34 -6.25 17.57
CA VAL A 81 -1.48 -6.69 18.68
C VAL A 81 -1.70 -5.72 19.84
N ASN A 82 -2.27 -6.19 20.95
CA ASN A 82 -2.72 -5.31 22.04
C ASN A 82 -1.54 -4.66 22.79
N LYS A 83 -0.50 -5.43 23.13
CA LYS A 83 0.66 -4.98 23.93
C LYS A 83 1.88 -4.76 23.03
N ARG A 84 1.81 -3.74 22.16
CA ARG A 84 2.96 -3.25 21.39
C ARG A 84 3.19 -1.75 21.62
N LYS A 85 4.46 -1.33 21.73
CA LYS A 85 4.82 0.09 21.86
C LYS A 85 4.94 0.79 20.50
N ARG A 86 5.68 0.18 19.56
CA ARG A 86 5.91 0.70 18.20
C ARG A 86 6.13 -0.46 17.22
N GLY A 87 5.90 -0.20 15.95
CA GLY A 87 6.30 -1.06 14.84
C GLY A 87 7.18 -0.27 13.88
N ILE A 88 8.17 -0.92 13.28
CA ILE A 88 9.07 -0.33 12.30
C ILE A 88 9.00 -1.19 11.05
N ASN A 89 8.98 -0.57 9.87
CA ASN A 89 9.21 -1.29 8.63
C ASN A 89 10.70 -1.65 8.56
N TYR A 90 11.02 -2.94 8.78
CA TYR A 90 12.40 -3.42 8.67
C TYR A 90 12.89 -3.43 7.21
N GLY A 91 11.96 -3.65 6.27
CA GLY A 91 12.24 -3.76 4.86
C GLY A 91 11.30 -4.75 4.19
N SER A 92 11.61 -5.06 2.95
CA SER A 92 10.91 -6.07 2.16
C SER A 92 11.95 -6.94 1.46
N ASN A 93 11.59 -8.19 1.21
CA ASN A 93 12.41 -9.10 0.41
C ASN A 93 12.21 -8.79 -1.08
N LYS A 94 11.65 -9.73 -1.86
CA LYS A 94 11.36 -9.53 -3.27
C LYS A 94 10.01 -8.82 -3.46
N ILE A 95 10.02 -7.67 -4.12
CA ILE A 95 8.82 -6.94 -4.56
C ILE A 95 8.77 -6.91 -6.09
N ARG A 96 7.57 -7.07 -6.66
CA ARG A 96 7.29 -6.92 -8.10
C ARG A 96 5.94 -6.23 -8.29
N PHE A 97 5.88 -5.30 -9.22
CA PHE A 97 4.64 -4.66 -9.67
C PHE A 97 4.30 -5.25 -11.03
N THR A 98 3.32 -6.16 -11.07
CA THR A 98 3.02 -6.93 -12.28
C THR A 98 1.99 -6.26 -13.17
N ASN A 99 1.19 -5.34 -12.62
CA ASN A 99 0.21 -4.53 -13.34
C ASN A 99 0.18 -3.11 -12.76
N PRO A 100 -0.09 -2.10 -13.61
CA PRO A 100 -0.28 -0.71 -13.20
C PRO A 100 -1.67 -0.43 -12.60
#